data_AF-A0AAU8TCQ4-F1
#
_entry.id   AF-A0AAU8TCQ4-F1
#
_cell.length_a   1.000
_cell.length_b   1.000
_cell.length_c   1.000
_cell.angle_alpha   90.00
_cell.angle_beta   90.00
_cell.angle_gamma   90.00
#
_symmetry.space_group_name_H-M   'P 1'
#
loop_
_entity.id
_entity.type
_entity.pdbx_description
1 polymer ?
#
loop_
_entity_poly.entity_id
_entity_poly.type
_entity_poly.pdbx_seq_one_letter_code
_entity_poly.pdbx_strand_id
1 'polypeptide(L)'
;MSNIDFIHDRETFTLFWQRARECAEKLAVIPASDLLHFDSSNIGTQIFRDLIRGIANFKGTGEFAVIVLNPDPFSYFHFHFGKYPGFIVKAYHSDEDLFEILAQDPADSPADAIGFYSEQYVVLPVSSEWFICADRAWGGGTGFLTGPPDVMTFARESFAFYENPDQRSGPA
;
A
#
# COMPACT_ATOMS: atom_id res chain seq x y z
N MET A 1 4.05 -14.44 -14.20
CA MET A 1 2.63 -14.12 -14.47
C MET A 1 2.04 -14.11 -13.09
N SER A 2 1.67 -12.93 -12.59
CA SER A 2 1.25 -12.83 -11.21
C SER A 2 -0.01 -13.67 -10.99
N ASN A 3 -0.11 -14.32 -9.84
CA ASN A 3 -1.36 -14.94 -9.41
C ASN A 3 -2.39 -13.91 -8.91
N ILE A 4 -2.03 -12.61 -8.96
CA ILE A 4 -2.87 -11.47 -8.63
C ILE A 4 -3.18 -10.75 -9.93
N ASP A 5 -4.45 -10.39 -10.12
CA ASP A 5 -4.90 -9.58 -11.24
C ASP A 5 -5.33 -8.19 -10.79
N PHE A 6 -5.27 -7.24 -11.73
CA PHE A 6 -5.90 -5.94 -11.58
C PHE A 6 -7.42 -6.09 -11.41
N ILE A 7 -8.04 -5.13 -10.74
CA ILE A 7 -9.49 -5.06 -10.66
C ILE A 7 -10.02 -4.61 -12.03
N HIS A 8 -10.84 -5.48 -12.65
CA HIS A 8 -11.52 -5.20 -13.91
C HIS A 8 -12.93 -4.65 -13.71
N ASP A 9 -13.57 -5.01 -12.60
CA ASP A 9 -14.93 -4.59 -12.28
C ASP A 9 -14.98 -3.19 -11.67
N ARG A 10 -15.80 -2.32 -12.26
CA ARG A 10 -15.94 -0.92 -11.84
C ARG A 10 -16.56 -0.82 -10.46
N GLU A 11 -17.53 -1.66 -10.13
CA GLU A 11 -18.24 -1.60 -8.84
C GLU A 11 -17.27 -1.90 -7.69
N THR A 12 -16.54 -3.00 -7.80
CA THR A 12 -15.49 -3.41 -6.86
C THR A 12 -14.41 -2.34 -6.74
N PHE A 13 -13.88 -1.83 -7.84
CA PHE A 13 -12.86 -0.79 -7.79
C PHE A 13 -13.38 0.49 -7.11
N THR A 14 -14.59 0.93 -7.46
CA THR A 14 -15.19 2.16 -6.90
C THR A 14 -15.36 2.06 -5.39
N LEU A 15 -15.77 0.89 -4.88
CA LEU A 15 -15.89 0.65 -3.43
C LEU A 15 -14.56 0.83 -2.70
N PHE A 16 -13.49 0.21 -3.20
CA PHE A 16 -12.17 0.34 -2.59
C PHE A 16 -11.57 1.73 -2.80
N TRP A 17 -11.79 2.36 -3.95
CA TRP A 17 -11.32 3.71 -4.25
C TRP A 17 -11.96 4.77 -3.35
N GLN A 18 -13.27 4.67 -3.08
CA GLN A 18 -13.94 5.55 -2.11
C GLN A 18 -13.33 5.41 -0.72
N ARG A 19 -13.14 4.17 -0.24
CA ARG A 19 -12.47 3.91 1.04
C ARG A 19 -11.03 4.44 1.08
N ALA A 20 -10.28 4.27 -0.01
CA ALA A 20 -8.91 4.78 -0.12
C ALA A 20 -8.88 6.33 -0.04
N ARG A 21 -9.83 7.00 -0.69
CA ARG A 21 -9.98 8.46 -0.58
C ARG A 21 -10.31 8.91 0.82
N GLU A 22 -11.23 8.24 1.51
CA GLU A 22 -11.54 8.53 2.91
C GLU A 22 -10.31 8.35 3.82
N CYS A 23 -9.48 7.34 3.57
CA CYS A 23 -8.21 7.16 4.28
C CYS A 23 -7.26 8.35 4.06
N ALA A 24 -7.09 8.79 2.81
CA ALA A 24 -6.25 9.95 2.48
C ALA A 24 -6.79 11.25 3.11
N GLU A 25 -8.11 11.46 3.13
CA GLU A 25 -8.75 12.61 3.77
C GLU A 25 -8.59 12.57 5.31
N LYS A 26 -8.70 11.39 5.92
CA LYS A 26 -8.47 11.20 7.37
C LYS A 26 -7.04 11.52 7.78
N LEU A 27 -6.07 11.23 6.92
CA LEU A 27 -4.66 11.44 7.24
C LEU A 27 -4.35 12.91 7.58
N ALA A 28 -5.04 13.86 6.93
CA ALA A 28 -4.82 15.29 7.13
C ALA A 28 -5.14 15.79 8.56
N VAL A 29 -5.91 15.02 9.34
CA VAL A 29 -6.32 15.38 10.70
C VAL A 29 -5.68 14.51 11.79
N ILE A 30 -4.91 13.48 11.42
CA ILE A 30 -4.24 12.60 12.38
C ILE A 30 -2.96 13.29 12.89
N PRO A 31 -2.72 13.34 14.21
CA PRO A 31 -1.48 13.88 14.76
C PRO A 31 -0.25 13.13 14.24
N ALA A 32 0.83 13.84 13.93
CA ALA A 32 2.06 13.22 13.42
C ALA A 32 2.67 12.17 14.38
N SER A 33 2.44 12.28 15.69
CA SER A 33 2.85 11.28 16.70
C SER A 33 2.18 9.91 16.50
N ASP A 34 1.03 9.89 15.85
CA ASP A 34 0.21 8.69 15.66
C ASP A 34 0.43 8.08 14.26
N LEU A 35 1.39 8.63 13.52
CA LEU A 35 1.81 8.15 12.21
C LEU A 35 3.15 7.42 12.32
N LEU A 36 3.36 6.47 11.42
CA LEU A 36 4.68 5.94 11.09
C LEU A 36 5.04 6.42 9.69
N HIS A 37 6.10 7.20 9.60
CA HIS A 37 6.60 7.73 8.33
C HIS A 37 7.51 6.72 7.64
N PHE A 38 7.53 6.75 6.32
CA PHE A 38 8.44 5.95 5.50
C PHE A 38 8.61 6.60 4.11
N ASP A 39 9.62 6.19 3.36
CA ASP A 39 9.78 6.60 1.95
C ASP A 39 8.76 5.87 1.05
N SER A 40 7.97 6.60 0.28
CA SER A 40 6.91 6.05 -0.58
C SER A 40 7.39 4.99 -1.59
N SER A 41 8.67 4.97 -1.94
CA SER A 41 9.29 3.97 -2.82
C SER A 41 9.50 2.62 -2.14
N ASN A 42 9.40 2.56 -0.80
CA ASN A 42 9.58 1.35 -0.01
C ASN A 42 8.61 0.23 -0.40
N ILE A 43 7.46 0.52 -1.03
CA ILE A 43 6.57 -0.52 -1.59
C ILE A 43 7.25 -1.48 -2.57
N GLY A 44 8.34 -1.05 -3.23
CA GLY A 44 9.18 -1.90 -4.07
C GLY A 44 10.12 -2.83 -3.28
N THR A 45 10.27 -2.64 -1.97
CA THR A 45 11.18 -3.41 -1.10
C THR A 45 10.47 -4.58 -0.43
N GLN A 46 11.18 -5.70 -0.27
CA GLN A 46 10.66 -6.88 0.42
C GLN A 46 10.25 -6.57 1.86
N ILE A 47 11.04 -5.77 2.58
CA ILE A 47 10.82 -5.47 4.00
C ILE A 47 9.51 -4.71 4.22
N PHE A 48 9.18 -3.78 3.33
CA PHE A 48 7.90 -3.08 3.43
C PHE A 48 6.72 -3.96 3.05
N ARG A 49 6.87 -4.84 2.05
CA ARG A 49 5.83 -5.81 1.70
C ARG A 49 5.61 -6.82 2.82
N ASP A 50 6.67 -7.28 3.48
CA ASP A 50 6.62 -8.12 4.68
C ASP A 50 5.92 -7.39 5.83
N LEU A 51 6.16 -6.09 6.03
CA LEU A 51 5.43 -5.28 7.00
C LEU A 51 3.92 -5.26 6.69
N ILE A 52 3.53 -4.93 5.46
CA ILE A 52 2.12 -4.89 5.04
C ILE A 52 1.45 -6.24 5.33
N ARG A 53 2.09 -7.34 4.92
CA ARG A 53 1.60 -8.69 5.16
C ARG A 53 1.53 -9.03 6.64
N GLY A 54 2.56 -8.65 7.40
CA GLY A 54 2.62 -8.82 8.85
C GLY A 54 1.43 -8.14 9.53
N ILE A 55 1.15 -6.88 9.19
CA ILE A 55 0.01 -6.14 9.73
C ILE A 55 -1.32 -6.78 9.31
N ALA A 56 -1.47 -7.14 8.02
CA ALA A 56 -2.69 -7.76 7.51
C ALA A 56 -3.02 -9.10 8.21
N ASN A 57 -1.99 -9.89 8.53
CA ASN A 57 -2.11 -11.15 9.26
C ASN A 57 -2.32 -10.93 10.77
N PHE A 58 -1.65 -9.93 11.35
CA PHE A 58 -1.78 -9.59 12.76
C PHE A 58 -3.18 -9.05 13.09
N LYS A 59 -3.73 -8.21 12.21
CA LYS A 59 -5.02 -7.52 12.41
C LYS A 59 -5.89 -7.58 11.16
N GLY A 60 -6.50 -8.74 10.92
CA GLY A 60 -7.44 -8.94 9.82
C GLY A 60 -7.49 -10.38 9.37
N THR A 61 -7.80 -10.58 8.08
CA THR A 61 -7.87 -11.89 7.43
C THR A 61 -6.60 -12.24 6.64
N GLY A 62 -5.54 -11.42 6.74
CA GLY A 62 -4.39 -11.50 5.83
C GLY A 62 -4.65 -10.89 4.45
N GLU A 63 -5.85 -10.38 4.18
CA GLU A 63 -6.21 -9.76 2.90
C GLU A 63 -6.18 -8.23 2.96
N PHE A 64 -5.68 -7.63 1.88
CA PHE A 64 -5.64 -6.19 1.72
C PHE A 64 -5.73 -5.79 0.24
N ALA A 65 -6.08 -4.54 -0.01
CA ALA A 65 -6.10 -3.95 -1.34
C ALA A 65 -5.01 -2.89 -1.47
N VAL A 66 -4.43 -2.79 -2.67
CA VAL A 66 -3.61 -1.65 -3.08
C VAL A 66 -4.39 -0.89 -4.13
N ILE A 67 -4.63 0.39 -3.92
CA ILE A 67 -5.46 1.24 -4.77
C ILE A 67 -4.70 2.52 -5.10
N VAL A 68 -4.57 2.82 -6.39
CA VAL A 68 -3.99 4.08 -6.86
C VAL A 68 -5.07 5.17 -6.88
N LEU A 69 -4.74 6.32 -6.31
CA LEU A 69 -5.56 7.53 -6.32
C LEU A 69 -5.13 8.51 -7.42
N ASN A 70 -3.82 8.56 -7.70
CA ASN A 70 -3.24 9.43 -8.72
C ASN A 70 -2.08 8.68 -9.44
N PRO A 71 -1.96 8.68 -10.78
CA PRO A 71 -2.84 9.29 -11.80
C PRO A 71 -4.33 8.93 -11.67
N ASP A 72 -5.22 9.78 -12.16
CA ASP A 72 -6.67 9.55 -12.01
C ASP A 72 -7.07 8.18 -12.59
N PRO A 73 -7.66 7.29 -11.77
CA PRO A 73 -7.83 5.90 -12.14
C PRO A 73 -8.88 5.69 -13.24
N PHE A 74 -9.78 6.64 -13.46
CA PHE A 74 -10.89 6.51 -14.40
C PHE A 74 -10.57 7.12 -15.77
N SER A 75 -10.05 8.34 -15.78
CA SER A 75 -9.76 9.12 -16.99
C SER A 75 -8.38 8.86 -17.57
N TYR A 76 -7.44 8.33 -16.78
CA TYR A 76 -6.12 7.93 -17.25
C TYR A 76 -6.03 6.41 -17.37
N PHE A 77 -5.90 5.70 -16.24
CA PHE A 77 -5.51 4.30 -16.27
C PHE A 77 -6.57 3.40 -16.92
N HIS A 78 -7.85 3.56 -16.55
CA HIS A 78 -8.93 2.82 -17.20
C HIS A 78 -9.13 3.19 -18.67
N PHE A 79 -9.00 4.47 -19.02
CA PHE A 79 -9.08 4.91 -20.41
C PHE A 79 -8.00 4.27 -21.29
N HIS A 80 -6.76 4.18 -20.79
CA HIS A 80 -5.64 3.62 -21.53
C HIS A 80 -5.59 2.08 -21.54
N PHE A 81 -6.00 1.42 -20.44
CA PHE A 81 -5.72 -0.01 -20.24
C PHE A 81 -6.97 -0.88 -20.07
N GLY A 82 -8.17 -0.31 -19.97
CA GLY A 82 -9.43 -1.07 -19.84
C GLY A 82 -9.60 -1.81 -18.51
N LYS A 83 -8.79 -1.47 -17.51
CA LYS A 83 -8.79 -2.01 -16.14
C LYS A 83 -8.51 -0.89 -15.15
N TYR A 84 -8.64 -1.15 -13.86
CA TYR A 84 -8.41 -0.13 -12.83
C TYR A 84 -7.07 -0.34 -12.12
N PRO A 85 -6.39 0.74 -11.69
CA PRO A 85 -5.08 0.65 -11.05
C PRO A 85 -5.24 0.28 -9.57
N GLY A 86 -5.63 -0.96 -9.34
CA GLY A 86 -5.72 -1.54 -8.02
C GLY A 86 -5.91 -3.03 -8.08
N PHE A 87 -5.55 -3.72 -7.01
CA PHE A 87 -5.61 -5.16 -6.90
C PHE A 87 -5.82 -5.59 -5.45
N ILE A 88 -6.27 -6.83 -5.26
CA ILE A 88 -6.53 -7.41 -3.94
C ILE A 88 -5.54 -8.54 -3.71
N VAL A 89 -4.79 -8.45 -2.62
CA VAL A 89 -3.88 -9.49 -2.16
C VAL A 89 -4.62 -10.39 -1.18
N LYS A 90 -4.65 -11.70 -1.48
CA LYS A 90 -5.23 -12.73 -0.62
C LYS A 90 -4.17 -13.30 0.32
N ALA A 91 -4.61 -13.86 1.44
CA ALA A 91 -3.73 -14.41 2.46
C ALA A 91 -2.77 -15.52 1.94
N TYR A 92 -3.19 -16.24 0.89
CA TYR A 92 -2.37 -17.30 0.28
C TYR A 92 -1.40 -16.80 -0.80
N HIS A 93 -1.50 -15.54 -1.25
CA HIS A 93 -0.55 -14.96 -2.20
C HIS A 93 0.79 -14.70 -1.51
N SER A 94 1.88 -14.98 -2.20
CA SER A 94 3.26 -14.82 -1.73
C SER A 94 3.77 -13.38 -1.89
N ASP A 95 4.91 -13.06 -1.24
CA ASP A 95 5.58 -11.77 -1.46
C ASP A 95 5.95 -11.57 -2.94
N GLU A 96 6.40 -12.63 -3.61
CA GLU A 96 6.72 -12.61 -5.04
C GLU A 96 5.48 -12.24 -5.87
N ASP A 97 4.31 -12.80 -5.57
CA ASP A 97 3.08 -12.44 -6.29
C ASP A 97 2.76 -10.95 -6.18
N LEU A 98 3.00 -10.36 -4.99
CA LEU A 98 2.82 -8.94 -4.74
C LEU A 98 3.86 -8.09 -5.50
N PHE A 99 5.11 -8.50 -5.51
CA PHE A 99 6.15 -7.84 -6.30
C PHE A 99 5.83 -7.90 -7.80
N GLU A 100 5.43 -9.06 -8.31
CA GLU A 100 5.07 -9.26 -9.72
C GLU A 100 3.92 -8.35 -10.14
N ILE A 101 2.82 -8.25 -9.37
CA ILE A 101 1.69 -7.37 -9.74
C ILE A 101 2.04 -5.89 -9.64
N LEU A 102 2.90 -5.49 -8.70
CA LEU A 102 3.40 -4.12 -8.61
C LEU A 102 4.25 -3.75 -9.84
N ALA A 103 5.05 -4.70 -10.34
CA ALA A 103 5.90 -4.52 -11.53
C ALA A 103 5.18 -4.87 -12.85
N GLN A 104 3.92 -5.32 -12.80
CA GLN A 104 3.22 -5.83 -13.96
C GLN A 104 2.89 -4.71 -14.94
N ASP A 105 3.24 -4.95 -16.20
CA ASP A 105 2.83 -4.13 -17.33
C ASP A 105 1.30 -4.13 -17.50
N PRO A 106 0.64 -2.96 -17.44
CA PRO A 106 -0.80 -2.88 -17.63
C PRO A 106 -1.24 -3.17 -19.08
N ALA A 107 -0.53 -2.75 -20.12
CA ALA A 107 -0.83 -3.12 -21.52
C ALA A 107 0.27 -2.58 -22.46
N ASP A 108 1.42 -3.25 -22.48
CA ASP A 108 2.62 -2.85 -23.25
C ASP A 108 3.15 -1.45 -22.88
N SER A 109 2.91 -1.02 -21.63
CA SER A 109 3.48 0.18 -21.03
C SER A 109 4.10 -0.14 -19.66
N PRO A 110 5.32 -0.73 -19.62
CA PRO A 110 6.01 -1.02 -18.37
C PRO A 110 6.23 0.21 -17.48
N ALA A 111 6.29 1.39 -18.09
CA ALA A 111 6.40 2.65 -17.39
C ALA A 111 5.18 2.97 -16.52
N ASP A 112 4.01 2.39 -16.83
CA ASP A 112 2.73 2.60 -16.14
C ASP A 112 2.43 1.53 -15.07
N ALA A 113 3.37 0.62 -14.79
CA ALA A 113 3.16 -0.33 -13.70
C ALA A 113 3.00 0.40 -12.36
N ILE A 114 2.11 -0.10 -11.50
CA ILE A 114 1.73 0.58 -10.25
C ILE A 114 2.95 0.87 -9.37
N GLY A 115 3.88 -0.08 -9.27
CA GLY A 115 5.11 0.05 -8.49
C GLY A 115 6.02 1.19 -8.95
N PHE A 116 5.89 1.65 -10.21
CA PHE A 116 6.72 2.71 -10.78
C PHE A 116 5.97 4.04 -10.95
N TYR A 117 4.74 4.02 -11.46
CA TYR A 117 4.02 5.24 -11.88
C TYR A 117 2.96 5.74 -10.92
N SER A 118 2.62 4.99 -9.87
CA SER A 118 1.65 5.49 -8.88
C SER A 118 2.20 6.70 -8.14
N GLU A 119 1.62 7.87 -8.38
CA GLU A 119 1.96 9.10 -7.66
C GLU A 119 1.34 9.08 -6.27
N GLN A 120 0.09 8.65 -6.16
CA GLN A 120 -0.58 8.46 -4.87
C GLN A 120 -1.23 7.09 -4.83
N TYR A 121 -0.95 6.34 -3.76
CA TYR A 121 -1.56 5.04 -3.53
C TYR A 121 -1.94 4.85 -2.07
N VAL A 122 -2.91 3.97 -1.84
CA VAL A 122 -3.36 3.55 -0.52
C VAL A 122 -3.31 2.04 -0.44
N VAL A 123 -2.78 1.53 0.68
CA VAL A 123 -2.92 0.13 1.07
C VAL A 123 -3.90 0.06 2.23
N LEU A 124 -4.95 -0.72 2.10
CA LEU A 124 -5.98 -0.84 3.12
C LEU A 124 -6.45 -2.30 3.27
N PRO A 125 -6.76 -2.75 4.49
CA PRO A 125 -7.29 -4.08 4.73
C PRO A 125 -8.72 -4.19 4.21
N VAL A 126 -9.12 -5.41 3.87
CA VAL A 126 -10.51 -5.65 3.44
C VAL A 126 -11.50 -5.36 4.57
N SER A 127 -11.17 -5.72 5.82
CA SER A 127 -12.09 -5.70 6.98
C SER A 127 -11.56 -5.05 8.26
N SER A 128 -10.37 -4.44 8.26
CA SER A 128 -9.72 -3.86 9.45
C SER A 128 -9.57 -2.33 9.34
N GLU A 129 -8.95 -1.68 10.32
CA GLU A 129 -8.94 -0.21 10.49
C GLU A 129 -7.59 0.47 10.28
N TRP A 130 -6.54 -0.29 9.95
CA TRP A 130 -5.24 0.29 9.57
C TRP A 130 -5.24 0.72 8.11
N PHE A 131 -4.37 1.64 7.72
CA PHE A 131 -4.13 1.95 6.32
C PHE A 131 -2.76 2.61 6.12
N ILE A 132 -2.27 2.49 4.90
CA ILE A 132 -1.07 3.16 4.41
C ILE A 132 -1.49 4.12 3.32
N CYS A 133 -1.04 5.37 3.38
CA CYS A 133 -1.18 6.34 2.31
C CYS A 133 0.21 6.81 1.91
N ALA A 134 0.48 6.87 0.61
CA ALA A 134 1.74 7.36 0.09
C ALA A 134 1.51 8.36 -1.03
N ASP A 135 2.36 9.38 -1.05
CA ASP A 135 2.41 10.43 -2.06
C ASP A 135 3.86 10.60 -2.52
N ARG A 136 4.13 10.17 -3.75
CA ARG A 136 5.43 10.28 -4.43
C ARG A 136 5.70 11.68 -4.96
N ALA A 137 4.66 12.49 -5.20
CA ALA A 137 4.78 13.85 -5.71
C ALA A 137 5.19 14.84 -4.61
N TRP A 138 4.93 14.53 -3.33
CA TRP A 138 5.35 15.36 -2.20
C TRP A 138 6.79 15.10 -1.76
N GLY A 139 7.65 16.12 -1.93
CA GLY A 139 8.89 16.28 -1.15
C GLY A 139 9.95 15.19 -1.32
N GLY A 140 9.93 14.42 -2.41
CA GLY A 140 10.84 13.29 -2.64
C GLY A 140 10.21 11.91 -2.36
N GLY A 141 8.93 11.88 -1.97
CA GLY A 141 8.13 10.66 -1.84
C GLY A 141 7.92 10.24 -0.40
N THR A 142 6.80 10.65 0.19
CA THR A 142 6.47 10.37 1.59
C THR A 142 5.32 9.39 1.71
N GLY A 143 5.42 8.45 2.65
CA GLY A 143 4.34 7.57 3.04
C GLY A 143 4.08 7.59 4.55
N PHE A 144 2.84 7.26 4.89
CA PHE A 144 2.35 7.24 6.26
C PHE A 144 1.54 5.96 6.49
N LEU A 145 1.86 5.26 7.57
CA LEU A 145 1.05 4.16 8.11
C LEU A 145 0.35 4.67 9.37
N THR A 146 -0.92 4.32 9.52
CA THR A 146 -1.69 4.55 10.74
C THR A 146 -2.70 3.42 10.98
N GLY A 147 -3.20 3.32 12.20
CA GLY A 147 -4.16 2.29 12.61
C GLY A 147 -4.35 2.25 14.12
N PRO A 148 -5.07 1.23 14.62
CA PRO A 148 -5.25 1.03 16.06
C PRO A 148 -3.91 0.90 16.82
N PRO A 149 -3.89 1.19 18.14
CA PRO A 149 -2.64 1.22 18.91
C PRO A 149 -1.81 -0.06 18.86
N ASP A 150 -2.45 -1.23 18.84
CA ASP A 150 -1.76 -2.53 18.73
C ASP A 150 -1.07 -2.71 17.37
N VAL A 151 -1.72 -2.28 16.28
CA VAL A 151 -1.11 -2.24 14.93
C VAL A 151 0.08 -1.29 14.90
N MET A 152 -0.05 -0.10 15.50
CA MET A 152 1.04 0.89 15.51
C MET A 152 2.24 0.43 16.32
N THR A 153 2.03 -0.27 17.44
CA THR A 153 3.10 -0.91 18.20
C THR A 153 3.78 -2.00 17.36
N PHE A 154 3.00 -2.93 16.79
CA PHE A 154 3.54 -3.99 15.93
C PHE A 154 4.37 -3.44 14.77
N ALA A 155 3.85 -2.41 14.09
CA ALA A 155 4.51 -1.81 12.94
C ALA A 155 5.81 -1.09 13.32
N ARG A 156 5.82 -0.36 14.44
CA ARG A 156 7.04 0.31 14.93
C ARG A 156 8.11 -0.70 15.33
N GLU A 157 7.75 -1.79 15.98
CA GLU A 157 8.71 -2.85 16.33
C GLU A 157 9.27 -3.56 15.10
N SER A 158 8.44 -3.75 14.06
CA SER A 158 8.83 -4.45 12.83
C SER A 158 9.61 -3.56 11.86
N PHE A 159 9.28 -2.27 11.76
CA PHE A 159 9.77 -1.37 10.72
C PHE A 159 10.78 -0.33 11.22
N ALA A 160 10.68 0.18 12.46
CA ALA A 160 11.65 1.13 12.99
C ALA A 160 13.06 0.52 13.14
N PHE A 161 13.14 -0.81 13.29
CA PHE A 161 14.40 -1.55 13.22
C PHE A 161 15.09 -1.40 11.86
N TYR A 162 14.35 -1.19 10.77
CA TYR A 162 14.92 -1.11 9.44
C TYR A 162 15.45 0.29 9.10
N GLU A 163 14.71 1.35 9.45
CA GLU A 163 15.19 2.72 9.25
C GLU A 163 16.31 3.10 10.24
N ASN A 164 16.46 2.37 11.35
CA ASN A 164 17.48 2.64 12.36
C ASN A 164 18.00 1.35 13.04
N PRO A 165 18.76 0.50 12.33
CA PRO A 165 19.18 -0.84 12.79
C PRO A 165 20.06 -0.82 14.05
N ASP A 166 20.69 0.31 14.37
CA ASP A 166 21.58 0.47 15.52
C ASP A 166 20.84 0.65 16.87
N GLN A 167 19.51 0.84 16.86
CA GLN A 167 18.73 1.08 18.09
C GLN A 167 18.37 -0.17 18.90
N ARG A 168 18.73 -1.38 18.45
CA ARG A 168 18.79 -2.55 19.35
C ARG A 168 20.19 -2.68 19.96
N SER A 169 20.48 -1.79 20.89
CA SER A 169 21.48 -2.03 21.93
C SER A 169 20.82 -1.87 23.31
N GLY A 170 20.08 -2.91 23.72
CA GLY A 170 19.62 -3.12 25.09
C GLY A 170 20.14 -4.48 25.58
N PRO A 171 20.55 -4.61 26.85
CA PRO A 171 21.52 -5.62 27.28
C PRO A 171 20.92 -7.03 27.29
N ALA A 172 21.80 -8.00 27.01
CA ALA A 172 21.59 -9.42 27.28
C ALA A 172 21.42 -9.70 28.78
#